data_AF-A0A1X0FZ15-F1
#
_entry.id   AF-A0A1X0FZ15-F1
#
_cell.length_a   1.000
_cell.length_b   1.000
_cell.length_c   1.000
_cell.angle_alpha   90.00
_cell.angle_beta   90.00
_cell.angle_gamma   90.00
#
_symmetry.space_group_name_H-M   'P 1'
#
loop_
_entity.id
_entity.type
_entity.pdbx_description
1 polymer ?
#
loop_
_entity_poly.entity_id
_entity_poly.type
_entity_poly.pdbx_seq_one_letter_code
_entity_poly.pdbx_strand_id
1 'polypeptide(L)'
;MPASRIPYLAAAEAPEAIAKRLAALPDLTLDDQLRELAILRVAYLTPGAEYEWVQHEAIAREIGVEPARIAAARYEAVTESDDALVLAFTEQVVLRAPPDDETFTACAARFSSREIVELILVIGQYMMLGRLMATARIDIDLPTHLDRLVPKPKGPHG
;
A
#
# COMPACT_ATOMS: atom_id res chain seq x y z
N MET A 1 26.79 -7.60 23.75
CA MET A 1 27.38 -7.68 22.39
C MET A 1 26.29 -7.27 21.41
N PRO A 2 26.48 -6.28 20.52
CA PRO A 2 25.47 -5.99 19.52
C PRO A 2 25.52 -7.08 18.45
N ALA A 3 24.38 -7.74 18.21
CA ALA A 3 24.24 -8.68 17.11
C ALA A 3 24.49 -7.94 15.80
N SER A 4 25.52 -8.36 15.04
CA SER A 4 25.79 -7.85 13.72
C SER A 4 24.57 -8.12 12.82
N ARG A 5 23.83 -7.07 12.48
CA ARG A 5 22.76 -7.13 11.48
C ARG A 5 23.41 -7.30 10.10
N ILE A 6 23.64 -8.54 9.71
CA ILE A 6 23.91 -8.85 8.31
C ILE A 6 22.55 -8.72 7.58
N PRO A 7 22.39 -7.80 6.61
CA PRO A 7 21.17 -7.77 5.80
C PRO A 7 21.11 -9.07 4.98
N TYR A 8 19.99 -9.78 5.05
CA TYR A 8 19.84 -11.12 4.47
C TYR A 8 19.88 -11.12 2.92
N LEU A 9 19.85 -9.94 2.29
CA LEU A 9 19.96 -9.77 0.86
C LEU A 9 21.01 -8.70 0.55
N ALA A 10 22.28 -9.12 0.43
CA ALA A 10 23.24 -8.38 -0.38
C ALA A 10 22.95 -8.70 -1.86
N ALA A 11 21.80 -8.26 -2.38
CA ALA A 11 21.44 -8.46 -3.78
C ALA A 11 22.13 -7.40 -4.65
N ALA A 12 22.55 -7.80 -5.85
CA ALA A 12 23.17 -6.91 -6.84
C ALA A 12 22.23 -5.79 -7.33
N GLU A 13 20.93 -5.86 -6.99
CA GLU A 13 19.91 -4.83 -7.20
C GLU A 13 19.10 -4.62 -5.92
N ALA A 14 18.72 -3.37 -5.62
CA ALA A 14 17.91 -3.03 -4.47
C ALA A 14 16.50 -3.66 -4.59
N PRO A 15 15.97 -4.34 -3.56
CA PRO A 15 14.63 -4.93 -3.57
C PRO A 15 13.50 -3.98 -4.02
N GLU A 16 13.64 -2.69 -3.74
CA GLU A 16 12.75 -1.63 -4.22
C GLU A 16 12.64 -1.55 -5.75
N ALA A 17 13.76 -1.70 -6.46
CA ALA A 17 13.80 -1.65 -7.92
C ALA A 17 13.06 -2.85 -8.54
N ILE A 18 13.19 -4.02 -7.93
CA ILE A 18 12.46 -5.23 -8.32
C ILE A 18 10.97 -5.05 -8.02
N ALA A 19 10.63 -4.57 -6.82
CA ALA A 19 9.27 -4.29 -6.40
C ALA A 19 8.55 -3.34 -7.36
N LYS A 20 9.20 -2.21 -7.70
CA LYS A 20 8.65 -1.20 -8.63
C LYS A 20 8.34 -1.78 -10.01
N ARG A 21 9.18 -2.69 -10.52
CA ARG A 21 8.93 -3.37 -11.80
C ARG A 21 7.75 -4.34 -11.72
N LEU A 22 7.62 -5.07 -10.61
CA LEU A 22 6.53 -6.02 -10.40
C LEU A 22 5.19 -5.33 -10.06
N ALA A 23 5.23 -4.12 -9.50
CA ALA A 23 4.05 -3.34 -9.13
C ALA A 23 3.25 -2.81 -10.33
N ALA A 24 3.85 -2.75 -11.52
CA ALA A 24 3.19 -2.25 -12.72
C ALA A 24 2.13 -3.25 -13.21
N LEU A 25 0.86 -2.95 -12.94
CA LEU A 25 -0.29 -3.57 -13.59
C LEU A 25 -0.81 -2.58 -14.65
N PRO A 26 -0.48 -2.77 -15.94
CA PRO A 26 -0.96 -1.86 -16.99
C PRO A 26 -2.46 -2.03 -17.22
N ASP A 27 -3.10 -0.97 -17.72
CA ASP A 27 -4.50 -0.96 -18.19
C ASP A 27 -5.55 -1.35 -17.13
N LEU A 28 -5.37 -0.93 -15.88
CA LEU A 28 -6.39 -1.09 -14.84
C LEU A 28 -7.56 -0.13 -15.07
N THR A 29 -8.78 -0.64 -14.87
CA THR A 29 -10.04 0.11 -14.98
C THR A 29 -10.60 0.54 -13.62
N LEU A 30 -10.20 -0.14 -12.55
CA LEU A 30 -10.50 0.27 -11.19
C LEU A 30 -9.89 1.64 -10.87
N ASP A 31 -10.73 2.53 -10.34
CA ASP A 31 -10.37 3.91 -9.98
C ASP A 31 -9.07 3.99 -9.16
N ASP A 32 -8.18 4.90 -9.55
CA ASP A 32 -6.86 5.09 -8.97
C ASP A 32 -6.91 5.35 -7.46
N GLN A 33 -7.90 6.11 -7.00
CA GLN A 33 -8.04 6.44 -5.58
C GLN A 33 -8.51 5.21 -4.79
N LEU A 34 -9.43 4.41 -5.34
CA LEU A 34 -9.84 3.14 -4.74
C LEU A 34 -8.69 2.13 -4.68
N ARG A 35 -7.84 2.09 -5.71
CA ARG A 35 -6.62 1.26 -5.71
C ARG A 35 -5.70 1.65 -4.56
N GLU A 36 -5.40 2.94 -4.39
CA GLU A 36 -4.55 3.41 -3.28
C GLU A 36 -5.15 3.11 -1.90
N LEU A 37 -6.48 3.19 -1.74
CA LEU A 37 -7.12 2.80 -0.48
C LEU A 37 -6.96 1.30 -0.17
N ALA A 38 -7.08 0.43 -1.17
CA ALA A 38 -6.82 -1.00 -1.00
C ALA A 38 -5.36 -1.25 -0.59
N ILE A 39 -4.41 -0.56 -1.23
CA ILE A 39 -2.98 -0.71 -0.92
C ILE A 39 -2.67 -0.27 0.51
N LEU A 40 -3.18 0.88 0.93
CA LEU A 40 -3.04 1.38 2.30
C LEU A 40 -3.65 0.41 3.32
N ARG A 41 -4.80 -0.19 3.01
CA ARG A 41 -5.42 -1.20 3.88
C ARG A 41 -4.57 -2.46 3.99
N VAL A 42 -4.01 -2.94 2.88
CA VAL A 42 -3.07 -4.08 2.86
C VAL A 42 -1.83 -3.79 3.71
N ALA A 43 -1.23 -2.60 3.53
CA ALA A 43 -0.05 -2.18 4.27
C ALA A 43 -0.33 -2.11 5.77
N TYR A 44 -1.49 -1.56 6.17
CA TYR A 44 -1.90 -1.50 7.56
C TYR A 44 -2.11 -2.90 8.20
N LEU A 45 -2.70 -3.83 7.45
CA LEU A 45 -2.98 -5.19 7.93
C LEU A 45 -1.78 -6.14 7.84
N THR A 46 -0.70 -5.76 7.13
CA THR A 46 0.49 -6.59 6.94
C THR A 46 1.61 -6.17 7.90
N PRO A 47 1.99 -7.01 8.88
CA PRO A 47 3.08 -6.67 9.81
C PRO A 47 4.39 -6.37 9.08
N GLY A 48 5.03 -5.24 9.40
CA GLY A 48 6.30 -4.82 8.81
C GLY A 48 6.20 -4.11 7.46
N ALA A 49 4.99 -3.85 6.95
CA ALA A 49 4.76 -3.15 5.68
C ALA A 49 4.67 -1.62 5.83
N GLU A 50 5.34 -1.03 6.84
CA GLU A 50 5.33 0.43 7.05
C GLU A 50 5.94 1.19 5.87
N TYR A 51 6.89 0.58 5.16
CA TYR A 51 7.44 1.10 3.91
C TYR A 51 6.33 1.37 2.88
N GLU A 52 5.48 0.37 2.63
CA GLU A 52 4.39 0.47 1.66
C GLU A 52 3.38 1.55 2.09
N TRP A 53 3.08 1.60 3.40
CA TRP A 53 2.22 2.66 3.93
C TRP A 53 2.76 4.05 3.61
N VAL A 54 4.04 4.31 3.90
CA VAL A 54 4.65 5.64 3.69
C VAL A 54 4.65 6.04 2.22
N GLN A 55 5.00 5.12 1.32
CA GLN A 55 5.06 5.41 -0.10
C GLN A 55 3.66 5.65 -0.68
N HIS A 56 2.71 4.78 -0.36
CA HIS A 56 1.35 4.88 -0.89
C HIS A 56 0.53 5.99 -0.27
N GLU A 57 0.83 6.40 0.97
CA GLU A 57 0.22 7.59 1.55
C GLU A 57 0.64 8.85 0.80
N ALA A 58 1.90 8.94 0.35
CA ALA A 58 2.37 10.05 -0.48
C ALA A 58 1.72 10.04 -1.87
N ILE A 59 1.64 8.87 -2.51
CA ILE A 59 0.99 8.69 -3.83
C ILE A 59 -0.50 9.05 -3.75
N ALA A 60 -1.22 8.51 -2.76
CA ALA A 60 -2.63 8.79 -2.53
C ALA A 60 -2.89 10.31 -2.41
N ARG A 61 -2.03 11.04 -1.69
CA ARG A 61 -2.13 12.50 -1.60
C ARG A 61 -1.85 13.19 -2.94
N GLU A 62 -0.85 12.73 -3.68
CA GLU A 62 -0.49 13.29 -4.99
C GLU A 62 -1.64 13.19 -6.00
N ILE A 63 -2.38 12.07 -5.98
CA ILE A 63 -3.54 11.86 -6.86
C ILE A 63 -4.86 12.43 -6.30
N GLY A 64 -4.80 13.15 -5.17
CA GLY A 64 -5.93 13.88 -4.61
C GLY A 64 -6.87 13.08 -3.70
N VAL A 65 -6.41 11.98 -3.09
CA VAL A 65 -7.19 11.30 -2.05
C VAL A 65 -7.24 12.18 -0.80
N GLU A 66 -8.45 12.52 -0.38
CA GLU A 66 -8.69 13.33 0.82
C GLU A 66 -8.10 12.67 2.09
N PRO A 67 -7.50 13.45 3.02
CA PRO A 67 -6.88 12.91 4.23
C PRO A 67 -7.81 12.03 5.08
N ALA A 68 -9.10 12.33 5.09
CA ALA A 68 -10.10 11.53 5.82
C ALA A 68 -10.27 10.12 5.23
N ARG A 69 -10.17 9.98 3.90
CA ARG A 69 -10.24 8.68 3.20
C ARG A 69 -8.99 7.85 3.44
N ILE A 70 -7.81 8.49 3.40
CA ILE A 70 -6.53 7.85 3.79
C ILE A 70 -6.61 7.36 5.24
N ALA A 71 -7.11 8.19 6.16
CA ALA A 71 -7.25 7.82 7.57
C ALA A 71 -8.20 6.62 7.77
N ALA A 72 -9.25 6.52 6.96
CA ALA A 72 -10.17 5.39 7.01
C ALA A 72 -9.51 4.03 6.72
N ALA A 73 -8.46 4.00 5.90
CA ALA A 73 -7.72 2.77 5.64
C ALA A 73 -7.06 2.16 6.90
N ARG A 74 -6.87 2.96 7.96
CA ARG A 74 -6.41 2.47 9.29
C ARG A 74 -7.55 2.05 10.20
N TYR A 75 -8.62 2.84 10.27
CA TYR A 75 -9.58 2.79 11.38
C TYR A 75 -11.01 2.38 10.99
N GLU A 76 -11.28 2.07 9.73
CA GLU A 76 -12.61 1.70 9.21
C GLU A 76 -13.73 2.66 9.65
N ALA A 77 -13.56 3.94 9.33
CA ALA A 77 -14.52 4.99 9.68
C ALA A 77 -15.46 5.39 8.52
N VAL A 78 -15.68 4.53 7.53
CA VAL A 78 -16.50 4.87 6.36
C VAL A 78 -17.73 3.98 6.30
N THR A 79 -18.88 4.61 6.44
CA THR A 79 -20.19 3.97 6.24
C THR A 79 -20.65 4.25 4.81
N GLU A 80 -20.95 3.19 4.07
CA GLU A 80 -21.67 3.19 2.79
C GLU A 80 -21.12 4.11 1.68
N SER A 81 -19.86 3.90 1.30
CA SER A 81 -19.28 4.40 0.05
C SER A 81 -18.46 3.32 -0.65
N ASP A 82 -18.03 3.57 -1.88
CA ASP A 82 -17.11 2.69 -2.61
C ASP A 82 -15.82 2.41 -1.82
N ASP A 83 -15.36 3.40 -1.03
CA ASP A 83 -14.22 3.23 -0.14
C ASP A 83 -14.50 2.15 0.91
N ALA A 84 -15.67 2.19 1.55
CA ALA A 84 -16.04 1.22 2.58
C ALA A 84 -16.09 -0.20 2.00
N LEU A 85 -16.65 -0.36 0.79
CA LEU A 85 -16.69 -1.64 0.09
C LEU A 85 -15.28 -2.16 -0.21
N VAL A 86 -14.41 -1.30 -0.77
CA VAL A 86 -13.02 -1.68 -1.10
C VAL A 86 -12.23 -2.01 0.16
N LEU A 87 -12.36 -1.22 1.24
CA LEU A 87 -11.66 -1.45 2.50
C LEU A 87 -12.11 -2.76 3.17
N ALA A 88 -13.42 -3.02 3.23
CA ALA A 88 -13.96 -4.25 3.81
C ALA A 88 -13.59 -5.49 2.99
N PHE A 89 -13.72 -5.41 1.66
CA PHE A 89 -13.32 -6.49 0.76
C PHE A 89 -11.82 -6.78 0.90
N THR A 90 -10.99 -5.73 0.92
CA THR A 90 -9.54 -5.83 1.11
C THR A 90 -9.19 -6.50 2.44
N GLU A 91 -9.81 -6.07 3.54
CA GLU A 91 -9.57 -6.67 4.85
C GLU A 91 -9.84 -8.18 4.82
N GLN A 92 -11.00 -8.58 4.32
CA GLN A 92 -11.37 -9.99 4.34
C GLN A 92 -10.49 -10.84 3.43
N VAL A 93 -10.08 -10.32 2.27
CA VAL A 93 -9.09 -11.00 1.42
C VAL A 93 -7.75 -11.15 2.14
N VAL A 94 -7.26 -10.12 2.83
CA VAL A 94 -5.97 -10.19 3.53
C VAL A 94 -6.03 -11.14 4.73
N LEU A 95 -7.12 -11.14 5.49
CA LEU A 95 -7.22 -11.88 6.76
C LEU A 95 -7.72 -13.32 6.62
N ARG A 96 -8.58 -13.62 5.64
CA ARG A 96 -9.26 -14.93 5.59
C ARG A 96 -9.53 -15.55 4.23
N ALA A 97 -9.44 -14.80 3.12
CA ALA A 97 -9.75 -15.19 1.73
C ALA A 97 -10.42 -16.58 1.54
N PRO A 98 -11.69 -16.63 1.08
CA PRO A 98 -12.44 -15.56 0.40
C PRO A 98 -13.12 -14.55 1.35
N PRO A 99 -13.54 -13.37 0.85
CA PRO A 99 -14.53 -12.54 1.52
C PRO A 99 -15.87 -13.29 1.66
N ASP A 100 -16.74 -12.84 2.58
CA ASP A 100 -18.07 -13.43 2.74
C ASP A 100 -19.01 -13.04 1.58
N ASP A 101 -20.10 -13.80 1.46
CA ASP A 101 -21.08 -13.63 0.39
C ASP A 101 -21.72 -12.24 0.41
N GLU A 102 -21.92 -11.64 1.58
CA GLU A 102 -22.49 -10.30 1.73
C GLU A 102 -21.56 -9.25 1.12
N THR A 103 -20.28 -9.26 1.52
CA THR A 103 -19.26 -8.33 1.03
C THR A 103 -18.99 -8.52 -0.45
N PHE A 104 -18.92 -9.76 -0.91
CA PHE A 104 -18.73 -10.06 -2.32
C PHE A 104 -19.92 -9.61 -3.16
N THR A 105 -21.15 -9.85 -2.70
CA THR A 105 -22.38 -9.42 -3.39
C THR A 105 -22.46 -7.89 -3.46
N ALA A 106 -22.14 -7.20 -2.36
CA ALA A 106 -22.12 -5.74 -2.34
C ALA A 106 -21.08 -5.15 -3.32
N CYS A 107 -19.88 -5.75 -3.39
CA CYS A 107 -18.87 -5.35 -4.37
C CYS A 107 -19.32 -5.66 -5.80
N ALA A 108 -19.93 -6.82 -6.06
CA ALA A 108 -20.43 -7.20 -7.38
C ALA A 108 -21.62 -6.36 -7.86
N ALA A 109 -22.37 -5.74 -6.94
CA ALA A 109 -23.41 -4.78 -7.27
C ALA A 109 -22.84 -3.42 -7.71
N ARG A 110 -21.62 -3.07 -7.28
CA ARG A 110 -21.00 -1.77 -7.53
C ARG A 110 -19.93 -1.79 -8.62
N PHE A 111 -19.14 -2.86 -8.68
CA PHE A 111 -17.98 -3.00 -9.55
C PHE A 111 -18.21 -4.11 -10.58
N SER A 112 -17.65 -3.93 -11.77
CA SER A 112 -17.61 -4.98 -12.78
C SER A 112 -16.74 -6.15 -12.33
N SER A 113 -16.95 -7.33 -12.92
CA SER A 113 -16.10 -8.50 -12.66
C SER A 113 -14.62 -8.22 -12.96
N ARG A 114 -14.33 -7.33 -13.93
CA ARG A 114 -12.97 -6.90 -14.24
C ARG A 114 -12.37 -6.12 -13.06
N GLU A 115 -13.06 -5.08 -12.59
CA GLU A 115 -12.59 -4.25 -11.48
C GLU A 115 -12.39 -5.07 -10.19
N ILE A 116 -13.23 -6.09 -9.95
CA ILE A 116 -13.06 -7.00 -8.79
C ILE A 116 -11.80 -7.86 -8.94
N VAL A 117 -11.54 -8.40 -10.14
CA VAL A 117 -10.30 -9.14 -10.41
C VAL A 117 -9.08 -8.22 -10.26
N GLU A 118 -9.17 -7.00 -10.78
CA GLU A 118 -8.12 -5.98 -10.63
C GLU A 118 -7.87 -5.64 -9.16
N LEU A 119 -8.92 -5.48 -8.34
CA LEU A 119 -8.82 -5.28 -6.90
C LEU A 119 -8.09 -6.45 -6.22
N ILE A 120 -8.46 -7.70 -6.55
CA ILE A 120 -7.80 -8.90 -6.01
C ILE A 120 -6.31 -8.94 -6.39
N LEU A 121 -5.97 -8.59 -7.63
CA LEU A 121 -4.59 -8.53 -8.11
C LEU A 121 -3.78 -7.46 -7.36
N VAL A 122 -4.36 -6.26 -7.16
CA VAL A 122 -3.73 -5.19 -6.37
C VAL A 122 -3.50 -5.66 -4.93
N ILE A 123 -4.51 -6.24 -4.28
CA ILE A 123 -4.39 -6.75 -2.90
C ILE A 123 -3.26 -7.78 -2.80
N GLY A 124 -3.28 -8.80 -3.67
CA GLY A 124 -2.26 -9.85 -3.68
C GLY A 124 -0.85 -9.32 -3.94
N GLN A 125 -0.72 -8.35 -4.85
CA GLN A 125 0.55 -7.71 -5.16
C GLN A 125 1.15 -7.04 -3.91
N TYR A 126 0.38 -6.26 -3.16
CA TYR A 126 0.91 -5.55 -1.99
C TYR A 126 1.02 -6.44 -0.75
N MET A 127 0.29 -7.56 -0.68
CA MET A 127 0.57 -8.59 0.31
C MET A 127 1.95 -9.20 0.10
N MET A 128 2.35 -9.42 -1.15
CA MET A 128 3.68 -9.91 -1.53
C MET A 128 4.76 -8.84 -1.31
N LEU A 129 4.57 -7.63 -1.84
CA LEU A 129 5.57 -6.56 -1.76
C LEU A 129 5.79 -6.11 -0.32
N GLY A 130 4.74 -5.89 0.48
CA GLY A 130 4.89 -5.54 1.89
C GLY A 130 5.71 -6.56 2.67
N ARG A 131 5.53 -7.86 2.40
CA ARG A 131 6.34 -8.92 3.01
C ARG A 131 7.78 -8.95 2.50
N LEU A 132 7.99 -8.68 1.21
CA LEU A 132 9.33 -8.53 0.64
C LEU A 132 10.09 -7.41 1.34
N MET A 133 9.49 -6.22 1.45
CA MET A 133 10.11 -5.04 2.08
C MET A 133 10.39 -5.27 3.56
N ALA A 134 9.42 -5.80 4.31
CA ALA A 134 9.58 -6.18 5.71
C ALA A 134 10.73 -7.18 5.92
N THR A 135 10.80 -8.21 5.07
CA THR A 135 11.80 -9.29 5.17
C THR A 135 13.18 -8.80 4.78
N ALA A 136 13.27 -7.97 3.73
CA ALA A 136 14.51 -7.37 3.27
C ALA A 136 15.05 -6.30 4.23
N ARG A 137 14.23 -5.83 5.20
CA ARG A 137 14.56 -4.75 6.15
C ARG A 137 15.02 -3.49 5.44
N ILE A 138 14.27 -3.10 4.43
CA ILE A 138 14.53 -1.88 3.69
C ILE A 138 14.26 -0.70 4.61
N ASP A 139 15.23 0.22 4.69
CA ASP A 139 15.07 1.45 5.45
C ASP A 139 14.01 2.32 4.76
N ILE A 140 13.17 2.96 5.56
CA ILE A 140 12.13 3.85 5.06
C ILE A 140 12.79 5.20 4.77
N ASP A 141 13.24 5.39 3.54
CA ASP A 141 13.55 6.71 3.03
C ASP A 141 12.23 7.42 2.67
N LEU A 142 12.07 8.67 3.12
CA LEU A 142 10.93 9.49 2.72
C LEU A 142 10.93 9.65 1.20
N PRO A 143 9.76 9.62 0.53
CA PRO A 143 9.71 9.77 -0.91
C PRO A 143 10.46 11.04 -1.35
N THR A 144 11.40 10.87 -2.27
CA THR A 144 12.46 11.82 -2.63
C THR A 144 11.94 13.15 -3.23
N HIS A 145 10.63 13.27 -3.46
CA HIS A 145 9.99 14.52 -3.87
C HIS A 145 9.67 15.48 -2.71
N LEU A 146 9.71 15.01 -1.44
CA LEU A 146 9.52 15.83 -0.24
C LEU A 146 10.82 16.39 0.36
N ASP A 147 11.98 15.88 -0.07
CA ASP A 147 13.31 16.39 0.32
C ASP A 147 13.53 17.88 -0.04
N ARG A 148 12.71 18.42 -0.95
CA ARG A 148 12.76 19.84 -1.33
C ARG A 148 12.04 20.77 -0.35
N LEU A 149 11.27 20.23 0.59
CA LEU A 149 10.48 21.01 1.55
C LEU A 149 11.10 21.07 2.96
N VAL A 150 12.10 20.22 3.24
CA VAL A 150 12.85 20.25 4.50
C VAL A 150 14.16 21.01 4.26
N PRO A 151 14.33 22.24 4.81
CA PRO A 151 15.60 22.93 4.68
C PRO A 151 16.70 22.10 5.37
N LYS A 152 17.74 21.74 4.62
CA LYS A 152 18.91 21.07 5.19
C LYS A 152 19.44 21.90 6.36
N PRO A 153 19.73 21.29 7.53
CA PRO A 153 20.36 22.02 8.62
C PRO A 153 21.66 22.61 8.10
N LYS A 154 21.85 23.92 8.31
CA LYS A 154 23.12 24.56 8.01
C LYS A 154 24.17 23.85 8.86
N GLY A 155 25.11 23.17 8.18
CA GLY A 155 26.26 22.57 8.84
C GLY A 155 26.98 23.63 9.68
N PRO A 156 27.66 23.24 10.77
CA PRO A 156 28.35 24.20 11.61
C PRO A 156 29.42 24.89 10.75
N HIS A 157 29.25 26.19 10.55
CA HIS A 157 30.18 27.03 9.81
C HIS A 157 31.58 26.90 10.43
N GLY A 158 32.56 26.55 9.59
CA GLY A 158 33.96 26.87 9.80
C GLY A 158 34.28 28.31 9.45
#